data_AF-A0A1E1VD52-F1
#
_entry.id   AF-A0A1E1VD52-F1
#
_cell.length_a   1.000
_cell.length_b   1.000
_cell.length_c   1.000
_cell.angle_alpha   90.00
_cell.angle_beta   90.00
_cell.angle_gamma   90.00
#
_symmetry.space_group_name_H-M   'P 1'
#
loop_
_entity.id
_entity.type
_entity.pdbx_description
1 polymer ?
#
loop_
_entity_poly.entity_id
_entity_poly.type
_entity_poly.pdbx_seq_one_letter_code
_entity_poly.pdbx_strand_id
1 'polypeptide(L)'
;MNGFIEAALPAIRWLHLAALLSSLGTEAFRLLAWGRLGAAPEAASLLRRLTWFSRAGVAISLVSGVAWLWFQGGAMLGNAVASREAALAVLQTRFGETLLLRLALLVIALWLLQSEKSGRSIALPLLAAAAFLQGGLGHGAATEGWVTIALGLHVVAAGLWLGALLPLLATCTLLPAQAAAIARRFTPLGLACVLTLALTSLMQVQALLGTLAATLGTSYGRLILLKLVLFAGLLAIASASRFRFVPQAEAGGSTRGLRRALALETGLGLAMVAAAAALASQPPGIHEQPDWPLPLRPVPGLWDDAYLRDGLLRLLGPVAIAVALFALAFLLRKLRWPALAAGAVALFYVQVPPWRPYVVAAVPTSFQLSPTGHSARAIATGRALFQRDCASCHGSDARGRGPVAVAQAVWPPDLSAPLIAGRPGGELFWSIRHGAEPMPAATGLEDAEIWALIDFIRLRAGARIYAPSEMRFAGAARMPGFVARCRDDAILAPGNGRVLRLWIEPGPLGATAQVQADGAVARCPVEDPEPLAAALAELTGGKAPPAQVLIDANGWLRRAFKTESSASPDIVATELTLIREQPFDATSLHH
;
A
#
# COMPACT_ATOMS: atom_id res chain seq x y z
N MET A 1 -0.95 27.00 7.64
CA MET A 1 -2.37 26.91 8.08
C MET A 1 -3.03 25.55 7.78
N ASN A 2 -2.51 24.73 6.84
CA ASN A 2 -3.01 23.35 6.61
C ASN A 2 -2.82 22.39 7.80
N GLY A 3 -1.83 22.64 8.66
CA GLY A 3 -1.51 21.76 9.79
C GLY A 3 -2.60 21.59 10.86
N PHE A 4 -3.58 22.51 10.97
CA PHE A 4 -4.65 22.35 11.96
C PHE A 4 -5.62 21.23 11.59
N ILE A 5 -6.08 21.18 10.34
CA ILE A 5 -6.97 20.10 9.86
C ILE A 5 -6.23 18.77 9.84
N GLU A 6 -4.97 18.76 9.41
CA GLU A 6 -4.09 17.59 9.40
C GLU A 6 -3.90 16.98 10.80
N ALA A 7 -3.86 17.81 11.86
CA ALA A 7 -3.79 17.34 13.24
C ALA A 7 -5.17 17.00 13.84
N ALA A 8 -6.20 17.79 13.53
CA ALA A 8 -7.53 17.65 14.12
C ALA A 8 -8.24 16.37 13.66
N LEU A 9 -8.15 16.01 12.37
CA LEU A 9 -8.85 14.85 11.83
C LEU A 9 -8.41 13.52 12.46
N PRO A 10 -7.10 13.19 12.56
CA PRO A 10 -6.66 12.01 13.30
C PRO A 10 -7.13 11.99 14.75
N ALA A 11 -7.12 13.13 15.44
CA ALA A 11 -7.54 13.23 16.84
C ALA A 11 -9.05 12.97 17.02
N ILE A 12 -9.88 13.56 16.16
CA ILE A 12 -11.34 13.35 16.17
C ILE A 12 -11.67 11.88 15.85
N ARG A 13 -11.03 11.31 14.83
CA ARG A 13 -11.18 9.89 14.46
C ARG A 13 -10.75 8.96 15.59
N TRP A 14 -9.64 9.27 16.25
CA TRP A 14 -9.16 8.53 17.41
C TRP A 14 -10.18 8.54 18.55
N LEU A 15 -10.68 9.72 18.93
CA LEU A 15 -11.68 9.85 19.99
C LEU A 15 -12.97 9.09 19.64
N HIS A 16 -13.45 9.23 18.40
CA HIS A 16 -14.64 8.56 17.90
C HIS A 16 -14.53 7.04 17.99
N LEU A 17 -13.44 6.48 17.48
CA LEU A 17 -13.17 5.05 17.49
C LEU A 17 -12.92 4.53 18.91
N ALA A 18 -12.10 5.21 19.71
CA ALA A 18 -11.83 4.79 21.08
C ALA A 18 -13.11 4.69 21.92
N ALA A 19 -14.01 5.66 21.79
CA ALA A 19 -15.29 5.67 22.49
C ALA A 19 -16.26 4.58 21.98
N LEU A 20 -16.31 4.34 20.67
CA LEU A 20 -17.16 3.32 20.05
C LEU A 20 -16.71 1.91 20.46
N LEU A 21 -15.42 1.64 20.32
CA LEU A 21 -14.82 0.36 20.67
C LEU A 21 -14.95 0.07 22.17
N SER A 22 -14.74 1.08 23.02
CA SER A 22 -14.93 0.94 24.47
C SER A 22 -16.39 0.61 24.85
N SER A 23 -17.36 1.21 24.16
CA SER A 23 -18.79 0.93 24.39
C SER A 23 -19.16 -0.49 23.95
N LEU A 24 -18.71 -0.89 22.75
CA LEU A 24 -18.91 -2.24 22.20
C LEU A 24 -18.33 -3.31 23.14
N GLY A 25 -17.07 -3.15 23.55
CA GLY A 25 -16.42 -4.10 24.46
C GLY A 25 -17.01 -4.09 25.87
N THR A 26 -17.55 -2.97 26.35
CA THR A 26 -18.27 -2.89 27.63
C THR A 26 -19.56 -3.70 27.61
N GLU A 27 -20.37 -3.59 26.56
CA GLU A 27 -21.61 -4.38 26.46
C GLU A 27 -21.33 -5.87 26.21
N ALA A 28 -20.34 -6.19 25.37
CA ALA A 28 -19.87 -7.57 25.21
C ALA A 28 -19.38 -8.14 26.55
N PHE A 29 -18.68 -7.32 27.34
CA PHE A 29 -18.20 -7.72 28.64
C PHE A 29 -19.34 -8.08 29.59
N ARG A 30 -20.37 -7.22 29.66
CA ARG A 30 -21.55 -7.44 30.51
C ARG A 30 -22.27 -8.74 30.16
N LEU A 31 -22.45 -9.01 28.87
CA LEU A 31 -23.11 -10.23 28.39
C LEU A 31 -22.35 -11.49 28.85
N LEU A 32 -21.02 -11.49 28.74
CA LEU A 32 -20.18 -12.61 29.14
C LEU A 32 -20.03 -12.75 30.67
N ALA A 33 -20.05 -11.64 31.41
CA ALA A 33 -19.89 -11.62 32.86
C ALA A 33 -21.22 -11.83 33.63
N TRP A 34 -22.37 -11.68 32.98
CA TRP A 34 -23.71 -11.61 33.59
C TRP A 34 -23.97 -12.67 34.68
N GLY A 35 -23.66 -13.94 34.41
CA GLY A 35 -23.94 -15.05 35.34
C GLY A 35 -22.93 -15.23 36.49
N ARG A 36 -21.83 -14.48 36.52
CA ARG A 36 -20.81 -14.56 37.59
C ARG A 36 -20.74 -13.32 38.47
N LEU A 37 -21.34 -12.22 38.02
CA LEU A 37 -21.58 -11.07 38.85
C LEU A 37 -22.65 -11.47 39.87
N GLY A 38 -22.22 -11.91 41.06
CA GLY A 38 -23.13 -12.30 42.14
C GLY A 38 -24.00 -11.12 42.62
N ALA A 39 -24.89 -11.36 43.58
CA ALA A 39 -25.77 -10.34 44.15
C ALA A 39 -25.06 -9.33 45.09
N ALA A 40 -23.72 -9.29 45.07
CA ALA A 40 -22.93 -8.45 45.94
C ALA A 40 -23.12 -6.95 45.60
N PRO A 41 -23.15 -6.04 46.60
CA PRO A 41 -23.32 -4.60 46.37
C PRO A 41 -22.22 -4.00 45.48
N GLU A 42 -21.00 -4.56 45.52
CA GLU A 42 -19.89 -4.19 44.65
C GLU A 42 -20.15 -4.53 43.18
N ALA A 43 -20.85 -5.64 42.91
CA ALA A 43 -21.24 -6.03 41.56
C ALA A 43 -22.31 -5.08 40.99
N ALA A 44 -23.27 -4.65 41.81
CA ALA A 44 -24.24 -3.62 41.43
C ALA A 44 -23.55 -2.27 41.16
N SER A 45 -22.57 -1.88 41.98
CA SER A 45 -21.74 -0.68 41.77
C SER A 45 -20.97 -0.74 40.44
N LEU A 46 -20.32 -1.87 40.15
CA LEU A 46 -19.63 -2.10 38.89
C LEU A 46 -20.60 -1.98 37.69
N LEU A 47 -21.73 -2.67 37.72
CA LEU A 47 -22.72 -2.63 36.64
C LEU A 47 -23.25 -1.21 36.38
N ARG A 48 -23.51 -0.42 37.42
CA ARG A 48 -23.89 1.00 37.28
C ARG A 48 -22.80 1.82 36.60
N ARG A 49 -21.54 1.65 37.01
CA ARG A 49 -20.39 2.33 36.38
C ARG A 49 -20.26 1.92 34.91
N LEU A 50 -20.36 0.63 34.58
CA LEU A 50 -20.30 0.14 33.21
C LEU A 50 -21.46 0.67 32.35
N THR A 51 -22.67 0.79 32.93
CA THR A 51 -23.81 1.41 32.25
C THR A 51 -23.50 2.86 31.87
N TRP A 52 -22.96 3.62 32.84
CA TRP A 52 -22.60 5.02 32.61
C TRP A 52 -21.48 5.14 31.57
N PHE A 53 -20.41 4.35 31.69
CA PHE A 53 -19.30 4.33 30.73
C PHE A 53 -19.74 4.01 29.30
N SER A 54 -20.60 3.00 29.13
CA SER A 54 -21.14 2.62 27.82
C SER A 54 -21.97 3.75 27.20
N ARG A 55 -22.87 4.37 27.98
CA ARG A 55 -23.68 5.51 27.50
C ARG A 55 -22.84 6.74 27.18
N ALA A 56 -21.87 7.06 28.03
CA ALA A 56 -20.94 8.17 27.82
C ALA A 56 -20.09 7.93 26.57
N GLY A 57 -19.60 6.70 26.35
CA GLY A 57 -18.86 6.31 25.15
C GLY A 57 -19.69 6.51 23.88
N VAL A 58 -20.94 6.03 23.84
CA VAL A 58 -21.81 6.23 22.67
C VAL A 58 -22.10 7.72 22.43
N ALA A 59 -22.34 8.51 23.49
CA ALA A 59 -22.53 9.95 23.38
C ALA A 59 -21.29 10.67 22.83
N ILE A 60 -20.09 10.31 23.31
CA ILE A 60 -18.82 10.83 22.80
C ILE A 60 -18.64 10.44 21.33
N SER A 61 -18.96 9.21 20.94
CA SER A 61 -18.92 8.77 19.54
C SER A 61 -19.88 9.55 18.64
N LEU A 62 -21.09 9.88 19.12
CA LEU A 62 -22.03 10.73 18.37
C LEU A 62 -21.46 12.13 18.15
N VAL A 63 -21.01 12.81 19.21
CA VAL A 63 -20.47 14.18 19.13
C VAL A 63 -19.23 14.22 18.25
N SER A 64 -18.28 13.30 18.46
CA SER A 64 -17.07 13.22 17.65
C SER A 64 -17.34 12.81 16.20
N GLY A 65 -18.40 12.05 15.92
CA GLY A 65 -18.79 11.69 14.55
C GLY A 65 -19.41 12.87 13.79
N VAL A 66 -20.18 13.72 14.46
CA VAL A 66 -20.65 15.01 13.88
C VAL A 66 -19.46 15.93 13.62
N ALA A 67 -18.52 16.03 14.56
CA ALA A 67 -17.29 16.78 14.35
C ALA A 67 -16.48 16.20 13.17
N TRP A 68 -16.38 14.87 13.04
CA TRP A 68 -15.68 14.25 11.92
C TRP A 68 -16.31 14.64 10.59
N LEU A 69 -17.64 14.56 10.45
CA LEU A 69 -18.35 15.00 9.25
C LEU A 69 -18.00 16.45 8.90
N TRP A 70 -18.01 17.35 9.89
CA TRP A 70 -17.70 18.76 9.72
C TRP A 70 -16.28 18.99 9.18
N PHE A 71 -15.28 18.33 9.77
CA PHE A 71 -13.88 18.50 9.38
C PHE A 71 -13.50 17.76 8.09
N GLN A 72 -14.21 16.67 7.75
CA GLN A 72 -13.93 15.87 6.55
C GLN A 72 -14.12 16.69 5.27
N GLY A 73 -15.13 17.56 5.23
CA GLY A 73 -15.41 18.40 4.06
C GLY A 73 -14.27 19.37 3.75
N GLY A 74 -13.68 19.97 4.79
CA GLY A 74 -12.51 20.84 4.65
C GLY A 74 -11.33 20.11 4.02
N ALA A 75 -11.04 18.90 4.49
CA ALA A 75 -9.94 18.09 3.96
C ALA A 75 -10.17 17.61 2.52
N MET A 76 -11.40 17.28 2.13
CA MET A 76 -11.70 16.83 0.76
C MET A 76 -11.63 17.97 -0.27
N LEU A 77 -11.98 19.20 0.14
CA LEU A 77 -11.95 20.37 -0.74
C LEU A 77 -10.64 21.17 -0.66
N GLY A 78 -9.68 20.76 0.18
CA GLY A 78 -8.44 21.49 0.40
C GLY A 78 -8.61 22.84 1.13
N ASN A 79 -9.75 23.05 1.77
CA ASN A 79 -10.05 24.29 2.49
C ASN A 79 -9.38 24.31 3.86
N ALA A 80 -8.76 25.43 4.24
CA ALA A 80 -8.10 25.59 5.54
C ALA A 80 -9.08 25.62 6.74
N VAL A 81 -10.37 25.86 6.48
CA VAL A 81 -11.44 25.90 7.49
C VAL A 81 -12.63 25.08 7.01
N ALA A 82 -13.23 24.30 7.90
CA ALA A 82 -14.46 23.57 7.64
C ALA A 82 -15.64 24.54 7.43
N SER A 83 -16.39 24.36 6.34
CA SER A 83 -17.55 25.18 5.98
C SER A 83 -18.82 24.35 5.86
N ARG A 84 -19.98 25.03 5.89
CA ARG A 84 -21.28 24.37 5.72
C ARG A 84 -21.40 23.72 4.36
N GLU A 85 -20.94 24.39 3.32
CA GLU A 85 -20.96 23.91 1.93
C GLU A 85 -20.10 22.65 1.79
N ALA A 86 -18.92 22.66 2.42
CA ALA A 86 -18.03 21.51 2.46
C ALA A 86 -18.66 20.30 3.16
N ALA A 87 -19.33 20.52 4.30
CA ALA A 87 -20.04 19.45 5.00
C ALA A 87 -21.23 18.91 4.19
N LEU A 88 -21.99 19.77 3.51
CA LEU A 88 -23.09 19.37 2.62
C LEU A 88 -22.59 18.57 1.42
N ALA A 89 -21.44 18.93 0.84
CA ALA A 89 -20.82 18.17 -0.23
C ALA A 89 -20.45 16.74 0.21
N VAL A 90 -19.90 16.58 1.43
CA VAL A 90 -19.59 15.25 1.98
C VAL A 90 -20.84 14.38 2.12
N LEU A 91 -21.98 14.96 2.47
CA LEU A 91 -23.24 14.22 2.60
C LEU A 91 -23.77 13.64 1.28
N GLN A 92 -23.32 14.16 0.14
CA GLN A 92 -23.64 13.62 -1.19
C GLN A 92 -22.70 12.47 -1.61
N THR A 93 -21.75 12.11 -0.75
CA THR A 93 -20.80 11.01 -1.01
C THR A 93 -21.20 9.75 -0.27
N ARG A 94 -20.74 8.59 -0.77
CA ARG A 94 -20.88 7.31 -0.06
C ARG A 94 -20.31 7.33 1.36
N PHE A 95 -19.26 8.13 1.57
CA PHE A 95 -18.70 8.34 2.91
C PHE A 95 -19.71 9.01 3.84
N GLY A 96 -20.38 10.07 3.37
CA GLY A 96 -21.39 10.79 4.14
C GLY A 96 -22.59 9.90 4.48
N GLU A 97 -23.11 9.15 3.51
CA GLU A 97 -24.20 8.18 3.71
C GLU A 97 -23.84 7.12 4.77
N THR A 98 -22.64 6.55 4.68
CA THR A 98 -22.16 5.53 5.62
C THR A 98 -21.99 6.11 7.03
N LEU A 99 -21.51 7.35 7.14
CA LEU A 99 -21.34 8.02 8.43
C LEU A 99 -22.69 8.36 9.06
N LEU A 100 -23.67 8.84 8.28
CA LEU A 100 -25.03 9.06 8.75
C LEU A 100 -25.69 7.77 9.23
N LEU A 101 -25.56 6.68 8.48
CA LEU A 101 -26.06 5.37 8.90
C LEU A 101 -25.45 4.95 10.24
N ARG A 102 -24.12 5.09 10.40
CA ARG A 102 -23.46 4.82 11.68
C ARG A 102 -24.04 5.69 12.81
N LEU A 103 -24.19 6.99 12.59
CA LEU A 103 -24.72 7.90 13.62
C LEU A 103 -26.16 7.53 14.00
N ALA A 104 -27.00 7.14 13.05
CA ALA A 104 -28.35 6.65 13.32
C ALA A 104 -28.34 5.38 14.18
N LEU A 105 -27.47 4.41 13.87
CA LEU A 105 -27.29 3.20 14.70
C LEU A 105 -26.86 3.56 16.13
N LEU A 106 -25.98 4.54 16.30
CA LEU A 106 -25.51 5.00 17.61
C LEU A 106 -26.61 5.72 18.40
N VAL A 107 -27.48 6.50 17.76
CA VAL A 107 -28.65 7.11 18.42
C VAL A 107 -29.60 6.04 18.94
N ILE A 108 -29.91 5.04 18.11
CA ILE A 108 -30.78 3.92 18.49
C ILE A 108 -30.14 3.11 19.63
N ALA A 109 -28.84 2.82 19.54
CA ALA A 109 -28.11 2.14 20.59
C ALA A 109 -28.14 2.93 21.92
N LEU A 110 -27.93 4.26 21.88
CA LEU A 110 -27.99 5.11 23.09
C LEU A 110 -29.37 5.09 23.74
N TRP A 111 -30.44 5.09 22.93
CA TRP A 111 -31.81 4.97 23.41
C TRP A 111 -32.06 3.59 24.06
N LEU A 112 -31.66 2.50 23.39
CA LEU A 112 -31.81 1.14 23.90
C LEU A 112 -31.02 0.88 25.20
N LEU A 113 -29.88 1.54 25.38
CA LEU A 113 -29.06 1.45 26.60
C LEU A 113 -29.71 2.08 27.84
N GLN A 114 -30.83 2.81 27.68
CA GLN A 114 -31.68 3.27 28.79
C GLN A 114 -32.53 2.14 29.37
N SER A 115 -32.83 1.11 28.57
CA SER A 115 -33.59 -0.06 29.00
C SER A 115 -32.71 -1.08 29.72
N GLU A 116 -33.33 -1.86 30.60
CA GLU A 116 -32.71 -3.03 31.23
C GLU A 116 -32.60 -4.20 30.21
N LYS A 117 -32.05 -5.34 30.66
CA LYS A 117 -31.71 -6.57 29.89
C LYS A 117 -32.04 -6.60 28.38
N SER A 118 -33.32 -6.61 28.00
CA SER A 118 -33.79 -6.75 26.60
C SER A 118 -33.21 -5.69 25.65
N GLY A 119 -33.26 -4.40 26.03
CA GLY A 119 -32.75 -3.33 25.16
C GLY A 119 -31.23 -3.42 24.93
N ARG A 120 -30.49 -3.86 25.96
CA ARG A 120 -29.02 -4.01 25.88
C ARG A 120 -28.59 -5.14 24.97
N SER A 121 -29.32 -6.26 24.96
CA SER A 121 -29.07 -7.37 24.03
C SER A 121 -29.21 -6.94 22.56
N ILE A 122 -30.08 -5.96 22.28
CA ILE A 122 -30.25 -5.37 20.94
C ILE A 122 -29.22 -4.27 20.67
N ALA A 123 -28.79 -3.51 21.69
CA ALA A 123 -27.77 -2.47 21.53
C ALA A 123 -26.40 -3.04 21.10
N LEU A 124 -26.02 -4.22 21.59
CA LEU A 124 -24.73 -4.86 21.25
C LEU A 124 -24.54 -5.09 19.73
N PRO A 125 -25.45 -5.78 19.00
CA PRO A 125 -25.31 -5.94 17.56
C PRO A 125 -25.36 -4.62 16.79
N LEU A 126 -26.08 -3.59 17.29
CA LEU A 126 -26.06 -2.26 16.67
C LEU A 126 -24.70 -1.57 16.82
N LEU A 127 -24.05 -1.68 17.99
CA LEU A 127 -22.68 -1.18 18.19
C LEU A 127 -21.67 -1.95 17.33
N ALA A 128 -21.85 -3.26 17.18
CA ALA A 128 -21.02 -4.08 16.29
C ALA A 128 -21.22 -3.67 14.81
N ALA A 129 -22.45 -3.45 14.37
CA ALA A 129 -22.75 -2.94 13.03
C ALA A 129 -22.15 -1.54 12.81
N ALA A 130 -22.29 -0.63 13.78
CA ALA A 130 -21.67 0.69 13.73
C ALA A 130 -20.13 0.59 13.59
N ALA A 131 -19.48 -0.30 14.35
CA ALA A 131 -18.05 -0.56 14.23
C ALA A 131 -17.68 -1.15 12.86
N PHE A 132 -18.47 -2.10 12.35
CA PHE A 132 -18.27 -2.74 11.05
C PHE A 132 -18.28 -1.74 9.89
N LEU A 133 -19.13 -0.71 9.95
CA LEU A 133 -19.17 0.36 8.94
C LEU A 133 -17.86 1.13 8.79
N GLN A 134 -16.85 0.90 9.65
CA GLN A 134 -15.54 1.53 9.50
C GLN A 134 -14.86 1.14 8.18
N GLY A 135 -15.17 -0.05 7.66
CA GLY A 135 -14.71 -0.51 6.35
C GLY A 135 -15.08 0.47 5.23
N GLY A 136 -16.25 1.11 5.33
CA GLY A 136 -16.77 2.06 4.34
C GLY A 136 -16.37 3.53 4.57
N LEU A 137 -15.62 3.84 5.63
CA LEU A 137 -15.29 5.21 6.05
C LEU A 137 -13.80 5.56 5.88
N GLY A 138 -13.13 4.91 4.95
CA GLY A 138 -11.72 5.15 4.62
C GLY A 138 -11.36 4.56 3.26
N HIS A 139 -10.05 4.42 3.00
CA HIS A 139 -9.53 3.93 1.73
C HIS A 139 -10.08 2.56 1.31
N GLY A 140 -10.46 1.71 2.27
CA GLY A 140 -11.10 0.42 2.00
C GLY A 140 -12.35 0.53 1.11
N ALA A 141 -13.10 1.63 1.22
CA ALA A 141 -14.31 1.89 0.44
C ALA A 141 -14.04 2.18 -1.05
N ALA A 142 -12.83 2.62 -1.37
CA ALA A 142 -12.37 2.91 -2.73
C ALA A 142 -11.60 1.72 -3.36
N THR A 143 -11.51 0.61 -2.65
CA THR A 143 -10.84 -0.63 -3.09
C THR A 143 -11.87 -1.74 -3.32
N GLU A 144 -11.40 -2.98 -3.53
CA GLU A 144 -12.27 -4.15 -3.70
C GLU A 144 -13.16 -4.39 -2.47
N GLY A 145 -14.38 -4.88 -2.69
CA GLY A 145 -15.39 -5.02 -1.62
C GLY A 145 -14.94 -5.93 -0.46
N TRP A 146 -14.08 -6.92 -0.71
CA TRP A 146 -13.53 -7.77 0.35
C TRP A 146 -12.60 -7.00 1.30
N VAL A 147 -11.90 -5.95 0.85
CA VAL A 147 -11.04 -5.11 1.71
C VAL A 147 -11.90 -4.34 2.70
N THR A 148 -13.03 -3.79 2.23
CA THR A 148 -14.03 -3.13 3.08
C THR A 148 -14.54 -4.08 4.16
N ILE A 149 -14.92 -5.31 3.77
CA ILE A 149 -15.42 -6.33 4.71
C ILE A 149 -14.34 -6.73 5.72
N ALA A 150 -13.11 -6.97 5.25
CA ALA A 150 -11.99 -7.33 6.11
C ALA A 150 -11.69 -6.23 7.15
N LEU A 151 -11.69 -4.95 6.74
CA LEU A 151 -11.51 -3.82 7.65
C LEU A 151 -12.69 -3.70 8.65
N GLY A 152 -13.93 -3.92 8.21
CA GLY A 152 -15.08 -3.94 9.10
C GLY A 152 -14.97 -5.01 10.19
N LEU A 153 -14.65 -6.25 9.80
CA LEU A 153 -14.40 -7.35 10.74
C LEU A 153 -13.21 -7.07 11.67
N HIS A 154 -12.14 -6.47 11.15
CA HIS A 154 -10.97 -6.08 11.91
C HIS A 154 -11.35 -5.12 13.05
N VAL A 155 -12.15 -4.10 12.76
CA VAL A 155 -12.54 -3.08 13.74
C VAL A 155 -13.53 -3.63 14.77
N VAL A 156 -14.46 -4.51 14.37
CA VAL A 156 -15.33 -5.23 15.33
C VAL A 156 -14.50 -6.10 16.27
N ALA A 157 -13.55 -6.89 15.75
CA ALA A 157 -12.66 -7.72 16.57
C ALA A 157 -11.81 -6.87 17.53
N ALA A 158 -11.27 -5.74 17.06
CA ALA A 158 -10.55 -4.79 17.90
C ALA A 158 -11.45 -4.23 19.03
N GLY A 159 -12.72 -3.93 18.73
CA GLY A 159 -13.67 -3.42 19.72
C GLY A 159 -14.06 -4.43 20.78
N LEU A 160 -14.31 -5.68 20.38
CA LEU A 160 -14.61 -6.77 21.30
C LEU A 160 -13.42 -7.10 22.22
N TRP A 161 -12.19 -7.04 21.70
CA TRP A 161 -10.98 -7.33 22.48
C TRP A 161 -10.51 -6.15 23.31
N LEU A 162 -10.15 -5.03 22.68
CA LEU A 162 -9.60 -3.85 23.37
C LEU A 162 -10.65 -3.16 24.24
N GLY A 163 -11.90 -3.09 23.77
CA GLY A 163 -12.98 -2.45 24.51
C GLY A 163 -13.37 -3.16 25.81
N ALA A 164 -13.06 -4.45 25.94
CA ALA A 164 -13.33 -5.22 27.15
C ALA A 164 -12.27 -5.01 28.25
N LEU A 165 -11.13 -4.38 27.94
CA LEU A 165 -10.01 -4.19 28.87
C LEU A 165 -10.37 -3.25 30.04
N LEU A 166 -11.08 -2.15 29.79
CA LEU A 166 -11.52 -1.21 30.82
C LEU A 166 -12.48 -1.87 31.84
N PRO A 167 -13.53 -2.59 31.41
CA PRO A 167 -14.35 -3.39 32.32
C PRO A 167 -13.57 -4.45 33.12
N LEU A 168 -12.61 -5.14 32.51
CA LEU A 168 -11.74 -6.10 33.18
C LEU A 168 -10.79 -5.43 34.20
N LEU A 169 -10.31 -4.23 33.89
CA LEU A 169 -9.53 -3.43 34.82
C LEU A 169 -10.38 -3.02 36.04
N ALA A 170 -11.63 -2.62 35.80
CA ALA A 170 -12.58 -2.26 36.85
C ALA A 170 -12.92 -3.47 37.75
N THR A 171 -13.11 -4.68 37.21
CA THR A 171 -13.34 -5.88 38.04
C THR A 171 -12.14 -6.19 38.93
N CYS A 172 -10.91 -6.00 38.46
CA CYS A 172 -9.71 -6.21 39.29
C CYS A 172 -9.68 -5.29 40.52
N THR A 173 -10.36 -4.14 40.47
CA THR A 173 -10.44 -3.18 41.57
C THR A 173 -11.66 -3.38 42.48
N LEU A 174 -12.83 -3.64 41.91
CA LEU A 174 -14.09 -3.70 42.65
C LEU A 174 -14.46 -5.12 43.08
N LEU A 175 -14.00 -6.14 42.35
CA LEU A 175 -14.33 -7.55 42.57
C LEU A 175 -13.07 -8.42 42.47
N PRO A 176 -12.01 -8.17 43.27
CA PRO A 176 -10.72 -8.83 43.10
C PRO A 176 -10.80 -10.36 43.20
N ALA A 177 -11.68 -10.90 44.07
CA ALA A 177 -11.90 -12.34 44.21
C ALA A 177 -12.49 -13.01 42.95
N GLN A 178 -13.25 -12.27 42.14
CA GLN A 178 -13.92 -12.79 40.94
C GLN A 178 -13.13 -12.47 39.66
N ALA A 179 -12.17 -11.53 39.73
CA ALA A 179 -11.48 -10.98 38.57
C ALA A 179 -10.82 -12.04 37.69
N ALA A 180 -10.10 -13.00 38.29
CA ALA A 180 -9.41 -14.03 37.53
C ALA A 180 -10.37 -15.02 36.86
N ALA A 181 -11.43 -15.41 37.56
CA ALA A 181 -12.47 -16.27 37.00
C ALA A 181 -13.21 -15.61 35.83
N ILE A 182 -13.45 -14.30 35.90
CA ILE A 182 -14.02 -13.51 34.81
C ILE A 182 -13.01 -13.44 33.65
N ALA A 183 -11.75 -13.09 33.91
CA ALA A 183 -10.70 -12.99 32.88
C ALA A 183 -10.54 -14.29 32.06
N ARG A 184 -10.59 -15.47 32.69
CA ARG A 184 -10.56 -16.76 31.97
C ARG A 184 -11.70 -16.92 30.95
N ARG A 185 -12.89 -16.40 31.25
CA ARG A 185 -14.05 -16.52 30.34
C ARG A 185 -13.90 -15.68 29.06
N PHE A 186 -13.08 -14.64 29.10
CA PHE A 186 -12.75 -13.82 27.92
C PHE A 186 -11.70 -14.47 27.03
N THR A 187 -11.09 -15.57 27.46
CA THR A 187 -10.01 -16.21 26.70
C THR A 187 -10.42 -16.68 25.30
N PRO A 188 -11.55 -17.39 25.09
CA PRO A 188 -11.97 -17.80 23.75
C PRO A 188 -12.26 -16.59 22.85
N LEU A 189 -12.91 -15.56 23.39
CA LEU A 189 -13.19 -14.32 22.67
C LEU A 189 -11.89 -13.61 22.26
N GLY A 190 -10.94 -13.46 23.19
CA GLY A 190 -9.64 -12.83 22.91
C GLY A 190 -8.86 -13.57 21.83
N LEU A 191 -8.82 -14.91 21.88
CA LEU A 191 -8.18 -15.72 20.83
C LEU A 191 -8.86 -15.57 19.47
N ALA A 192 -10.20 -15.61 19.42
CA ALA A 192 -10.96 -15.40 18.19
C ALA A 192 -10.70 -14.00 17.61
N CYS A 193 -10.68 -12.95 18.45
CA CYS A 193 -10.39 -11.59 18.00
C CYS A 193 -8.97 -11.47 17.45
N VAL A 194 -7.97 -12.00 18.14
CA VAL A 194 -6.56 -11.98 17.67
C VAL A 194 -6.41 -12.72 16.34
N LEU A 195 -7.07 -13.87 16.16
CA LEU A 195 -7.05 -14.61 14.91
C LEU A 195 -7.70 -13.80 13.77
N THR A 196 -8.88 -13.20 14.01
CA THR A 196 -9.54 -12.33 13.03
C THR A 196 -8.68 -11.12 12.67
N LEU A 197 -8.05 -10.48 13.64
CA LEU A 197 -7.14 -9.35 13.42
C LEU A 197 -5.94 -9.77 12.55
N ALA A 198 -5.34 -10.94 12.82
CA ALA A 198 -4.23 -11.46 12.02
C ALA A 198 -4.66 -11.73 10.57
N LEU A 199 -5.73 -12.51 10.37
CA LEU A 199 -6.22 -12.87 9.03
C LEU A 199 -6.60 -11.64 8.21
N THR A 200 -7.40 -10.73 8.79
CA THR A 200 -7.81 -9.49 8.11
C THR A 200 -6.64 -8.55 7.83
N SER A 201 -5.58 -8.56 8.66
CA SER A 201 -4.37 -7.76 8.39
C SER A 201 -3.57 -8.31 7.23
N LEU A 202 -3.39 -9.63 7.13
CA LEU A 202 -2.71 -10.26 5.99
C LEU A 202 -3.40 -9.91 4.66
N MET A 203 -4.73 -9.97 4.64
CA MET A 203 -5.52 -9.60 3.46
C MET A 203 -5.30 -8.13 3.07
N GLN A 204 -5.28 -7.21 4.03
CA GLN A 204 -5.17 -5.76 3.76
C GLN A 204 -3.76 -5.31 3.34
N VAL A 205 -2.69 -5.96 3.83
CA VAL A 205 -1.30 -5.57 3.51
C VAL A 205 -1.04 -5.63 2.01
N GLN A 206 -1.54 -6.66 1.33
CA GLN A 206 -1.35 -6.81 -0.11
C GLN A 206 -2.02 -5.69 -0.90
N ALA A 207 -3.26 -5.32 -0.53
CA ALA A 207 -4.04 -4.32 -1.26
C ALA A 207 -3.60 -2.87 -1.01
N LEU A 208 -3.03 -2.56 0.17
CA LEU A 208 -2.77 -1.17 0.58
C LEU A 208 -1.29 -0.79 0.64
N LEU A 209 -0.38 -1.77 0.72
CA LEU A 209 1.06 -1.52 0.88
C LEU A 209 1.87 -1.95 -0.35
N GLY A 210 1.57 -3.12 -0.92
CA GLY A 210 2.16 -3.60 -2.17
C GLY A 210 3.62 -4.06 -2.08
N THR A 211 4.57 -3.17 -1.72
CA THR A 211 6.02 -3.42 -1.85
C THR A 211 6.83 -3.14 -0.57
N LEU A 212 8.04 -3.69 -0.51
CA LEU A 212 9.00 -3.40 0.56
C LEU A 212 9.39 -1.93 0.60
N ALA A 213 9.56 -1.31 -0.58
CA ALA A 213 9.87 0.10 -0.70
C ALA A 213 8.75 0.98 -0.12
N ALA A 214 7.50 0.66 -0.44
CA ALA A 214 6.35 1.36 0.16
C ALA A 214 6.31 1.16 1.69
N THR A 215 6.69 -0.02 2.20
CA THR A 215 6.71 -0.29 3.65
C THR A 215 7.70 0.59 4.42
N LEU A 216 8.90 0.79 3.89
CA LEU A 216 9.97 1.53 4.57
C LEU A 216 10.01 3.02 4.20
N GLY A 217 9.66 3.34 2.95
CA GLY A 217 9.85 4.65 2.35
C GLY A 217 8.65 5.57 2.37
N THR A 218 7.47 5.11 2.81
CA THR A 218 6.26 5.95 2.89
C THR A 218 5.87 6.27 4.33
N SER A 219 5.17 7.39 4.51
CA SER A 219 4.55 7.76 5.79
C SER A 219 3.57 6.68 6.28
N TYR A 220 2.76 6.14 5.35
CA TYR A 220 1.81 5.07 5.59
C TYR A 220 2.48 3.78 6.08
N GLY A 221 3.58 3.36 5.43
CA GLY A 221 4.35 2.18 5.80
C GLY A 221 4.97 2.28 7.20
N ARG A 222 5.52 3.45 7.55
CA ARG A 222 6.08 3.69 8.90
C ARG A 222 5.04 3.58 10.01
N LEU A 223 3.81 4.03 9.77
CA LEU A 223 2.70 3.85 10.72
C LEU A 223 2.28 2.37 10.85
N ILE A 224 2.34 1.59 9.77
CA ILE A 224 2.13 0.14 9.85
C ILE A 224 3.21 -0.54 10.70
N LEU A 225 4.49 -0.17 10.52
CA LEU A 225 5.59 -0.70 11.33
C LEU A 225 5.39 -0.36 12.82
N LEU A 226 4.98 0.87 13.13
CA LEU A 226 4.61 1.26 14.49
C LEU A 226 3.47 0.39 15.03
N LYS A 227 2.41 0.15 14.24
CA LYS A 227 1.31 -0.74 14.63
C LYS A 227 1.80 -2.17 14.86
N LEU A 228 2.72 -2.71 14.06
CA LEU A 228 3.28 -4.04 14.29
C LEU A 228 4.04 -4.11 15.62
N VAL A 229 4.85 -3.10 15.95
CA VAL A 229 5.58 -3.02 17.23
C VAL A 229 4.60 -2.91 18.41
N LEU A 230 3.61 -2.02 18.33
CA LEU A 230 2.58 -1.87 19.36
C LEU A 230 1.77 -3.15 19.55
N PHE A 231 1.43 -3.85 18.46
CA PHE A 231 0.66 -5.09 18.50
C PHE A 231 1.48 -6.24 19.11
N ALA A 232 2.77 -6.35 18.76
CA ALA A 232 3.67 -7.31 19.39
C ALA A 232 3.79 -7.06 20.91
N GLY A 233 3.90 -5.78 21.33
CA GLY A 233 3.85 -5.39 22.74
C GLY A 233 2.54 -5.80 23.42
N LEU A 234 1.39 -5.51 22.79
CA LEU A 234 0.07 -5.93 23.29
C LEU A 234 -0.03 -7.45 23.46
N LEU A 235 0.39 -8.23 22.47
CA LEU A 235 0.38 -9.69 22.55
C LEU A 235 1.30 -10.23 23.64
N ALA A 236 2.48 -9.63 23.83
CA ALA A 236 3.41 -10.03 24.88
C ALA A 236 2.79 -9.80 26.28
N ILE A 237 2.17 -8.65 26.52
CA ILE A 237 1.50 -8.36 27.79
C ILE A 237 0.24 -9.22 27.96
N ALA A 238 -0.60 -9.36 26.95
CA ALA A 238 -1.80 -10.21 26.99
C ALA A 238 -1.46 -11.69 27.27
N SER A 239 -0.36 -12.18 26.69
CA SER A 239 0.17 -13.52 26.97
C SER A 239 0.65 -13.64 28.42
N ALA A 240 1.38 -12.64 28.95
CA ALA A 240 1.76 -12.60 30.36
C ALA A 240 0.55 -12.51 31.30
N SER A 241 -0.47 -11.71 30.96
CA SER A 241 -1.75 -11.62 31.67
C SER A 241 -2.40 -12.99 31.78
N ARG A 242 -2.49 -13.73 30.66
CA ARG A 242 -3.08 -15.06 30.63
C ARG A 242 -2.27 -16.11 31.41
N PHE A 243 -0.99 -16.25 31.11
CA PHE A 243 -0.20 -17.41 31.57
C PHE A 243 0.50 -17.18 32.91
N ARG A 244 0.64 -15.93 33.35
CA ARG A 244 1.30 -15.58 34.61
C ARG A 244 0.35 -14.89 35.59
N PHE A 245 -0.28 -13.79 35.19
CA PHE A 245 -0.98 -12.94 36.17
C PHE A 245 -2.36 -13.46 36.56
N VAL A 246 -3.11 -14.09 35.65
CA VAL A 246 -4.39 -14.74 35.98
C VAL A 246 -4.18 -15.93 36.95
N PRO A 247 -3.27 -16.90 36.71
CA PRO A 247 -2.99 -17.96 37.67
C PRO A 247 -2.47 -17.45 39.03
N GLN A 248 -1.66 -16.39 39.04
CA GLN A 248 -1.19 -15.78 40.29
C GLN A 248 -2.31 -15.13 41.10
N ALA A 249 -3.24 -14.46 40.43
CA ALA A 249 -4.41 -13.88 41.07
C ALA A 249 -5.35 -14.96 41.64
N GLU A 250 -5.43 -16.13 40.99
CA GLU A 250 -6.20 -17.28 41.50
C GLU A 250 -5.56 -17.94 42.71
N ALA A 251 -4.24 -18.17 42.66
CA ALA A 251 -3.53 -18.87 43.73
C ALA A 251 -3.29 -17.98 44.97
N GLY A 252 -2.97 -16.70 44.76
CA GLY A 252 -2.55 -15.79 45.83
C GLY A 252 -3.56 -14.71 46.20
N GLY A 253 -4.73 -14.66 45.55
CA GLY A 253 -5.79 -13.65 45.79
C GLY A 253 -5.43 -12.21 45.41
N SER A 254 -4.17 -11.92 45.07
CA SER A 254 -3.72 -10.57 44.72
C SER A 254 -3.89 -10.27 43.24
N THR A 255 -4.73 -9.29 42.91
CA THR A 255 -4.94 -8.81 41.53
C THR A 255 -3.95 -7.73 41.11
N ARG A 256 -2.96 -7.36 41.93
CA ARG A 256 -2.08 -6.21 41.66
C ARG A 256 -1.30 -6.34 40.36
N GLY A 257 -0.75 -7.53 40.09
CA GLY A 257 -0.02 -7.82 38.84
C GLY A 257 -0.95 -7.75 37.63
N LEU A 258 -2.11 -8.42 37.71
CA LEU A 258 -3.13 -8.44 36.66
C LEU A 258 -3.64 -7.02 36.35
N ARG A 259 -3.91 -6.21 37.38
CA ARG A 259 -4.36 -4.82 37.24
C ARG A 259 -3.33 -3.95 36.50
N ARG A 260 -2.05 -4.09 36.83
CA ARG A 260 -0.97 -3.34 36.15
C ARG A 260 -0.86 -3.76 34.68
N ALA A 261 -0.93 -5.06 34.40
CA ALA A 261 -0.87 -5.57 33.03
C ALA A 261 -2.06 -5.06 32.20
N LEU A 262 -3.29 -5.17 32.70
CA LEU A 262 -4.49 -4.65 32.03
C LEU A 262 -4.45 -3.13 31.82
N ALA A 263 -3.88 -2.36 32.75
CA ALA A 263 -3.70 -0.93 32.59
C ALA A 263 -2.70 -0.60 31.46
N LEU A 264 -1.58 -1.33 31.38
CA LEU A 264 -0.62 -1.21 30.29
C LEU A 264 -1.22 -1.65 28.95
N GLU A 265 -1.98 -2.74 28.92
CA GLU A 265 -2.71 -3.19 27.72
C GLU A 265 -3.72 -2.14 27.27
N THR A 266 -4.44 -1.50 28.19
CA THR A 266 -5.37 -0.42 27.87
C THR A 266 -4.64 0.79 27.26
N GLY A 267 -3.51 1.20 27.84
CA GLY A 267 -2.69 2.29 27.31
C GLY A 267 -2.15 2.00 25.90
N LEU A 268 -1.60 0.80 25.68
CA LEU A 268 -1.15 0.36 24.35
C LEU A 268 -2.31 0.19 23.37
N GLY A 269 -3.49 -0.24 23.83
CA GLY A 269 -4.70 -0.33 23.03
C GLY A 269 -5.16 1.05 22.54
N LEU A 270 -5.14 2.07 23.40
CA LEU A 270 -5.43 3.45 23.01
C LEU A 270 -4.40 4.00 22.02
N ALA A 271 -3.10 3.70 22.22
CA ALA A 271 -2.05 4.04 21.28
C ALA A 271 -2.22 3.34 19.92
N MET A 272 -2.67 2.08 19.91
CA MET A 272 -2.99 1.33 18.69
C MET A 272 -4.12 1.99 17.91
N VAL A 273 -5.19 2.40 18.59
CA VAL A 273 -6.32 3.11 17.96
C VAL A 273 -5.85 4.47 17.43
N ALA A 274 -4.94 5.16 18.11
CA ALA A 274 -4.38 6.43 17.64
C ALA A 274 -3.55 6.24 16.36
N ALA A 275 -2.68 5.22 16.33
CA ALA A 275 -1.93 4.85 15.14
C ALA A 275 -2.86 4.45 13.98
N ALA A 276 -3.96 3.76 14.25
CA ALA A 276 -4.97 3.44 13.23
C ALA A 276 -5.70 4.68 12.70
N ALA A 277 -6.04 5.64 13.55
CA ALA A 277 -6.68 6.90 13.15
C ALA A 277 -5.73 7.80 12.33
N ALA A 278 -4.45 7.84 12.70
CA ALA A 278 -3.41 8.50 11.90
C ALA A 278 -3.24 7.84 10.53
N LEU A 279 -3.16 6.50 10.49
CA LEU A 279 -3.02 5.73 9.25
C LEU A 279 -4.19 5.96 8.28
N ALA A 280 -5.43 6.02 8.80
CA ALA A 280 -6.61 6.31 7.99
C ALA A 280 -6.62 7.72 7.37
N SER A 281 -5.73 8.61 7.83
CA SER A 281 -5.59 9.99 7.37
C SER A 281 -4.41 10.19 6.42
N GLN A 282 -3.61 9.15 6.17
CA GLN A 282 -2.52 9.14 5.19
C GLN A 282 -3.00 8.51 3.87
N PRO A 283 -2.46 8.90 2.71
CA PRO A 283 -2.68 8.15 1.47
C PRO A 283 -2.14 6.71 1.61
N PRO A 284 -2.76 5.70 0.98
CA PRO A 284 -2.21 4.35 0.93
C PRO A 284 -0.80 4.34 0.34
N GLY A 285 0.08 3.47 0.86
CA GLY A 285 1.49 3.41 0.43
C GLY A 285 1.68 3.09 -1.06
N ILE A 286 0.70 2.44 -1.69
CA ILE A 286 0.68 2.19 -3.14
C ILE A 286 0.49 3.46 -4.00
N HIS A 287 0.03 4.57 -3.40
CA HIS A 287 -0.23 5.84 -4.07
C HIS A 287 0.81 6.91 -3.72
N GLU A 288 1.80 6.59 -2.90
CA GLU A 288 2.89 7.48 -2.49
C GLU A 288 4.21 6.97 -3.07
N GLN A 289 5.01 7.87 -3.66
CA GLN A 289 6.35 7.53 -4.13
C GLN A 289 7.24 7.23 -2.91
N PRO A 290 7.90 6.05 -2.84
CA PRO A 290 8.67 5.69 -1.66
C PRO A 290 10.03 6.38 -1.65
N ASP A 291 10.35 7.06 -0.55
CA ASP A 291 11.69 7.57 -0.28
C ASP A 291 12.49 6.56 0.54
N TRP A 292 13.37 5.83 -0.15
CA TRP A 292 14.13 4.74 0.43
C TRP A 292 15.09 5.23 1.53
N PRO A 293 14.95 4.76 2.78
CA PRO A 293 15.70 5.33 3.90
C PRO A 293 17.08 4.70 4.14
N LEU A 294 17.44 3.63 3.41
CA LEU A 294 18.66 2.86 3.66
C LEU A 294 19.70 3.10 2.55
N PRO A 295 21.01 3.08 2.86
CA PRO A 295 22.06 3.24 1.85
C PRO A 295 22.21 2.04 0.91
N LEU A 296 21.57 0.92 1.25
CA LEU A 296 21.58 -0.32 0.49
C LEU A 296 20.15 -0.71 0.15
N ARG A 297 19.95 -1.28 -1.04
CA ARG A 297 18.68 -1.86 -1.48
C ARG A 297 18.90 -3.27 -2.03
N PRO A 298 17.86 -4.13 -2.02
CA PRO A 298 17.88 -5.37 -2.77
C PRO A 298 18.25 -5.16 -4.25
N VAL A 299 19.01 -6.10 -4.81
CA VAL A 299 19.24 -6.14 -6.26
C VAL A 299 17.92 -6.25 -7.03
N PRO A 300 17.77 -5.60 -8.19
CA PRO A 300 16.61 -5.82 -9.06
C PRO A 300 16.51 -7.31 -9.42
N GLY A 301 15.28 -7.85 -9.50
CA GLY A 301 15.08 -9.26 -9.86
C GLY A 301 15.54 -10.27 -8.82
N LEU A 302 15.81 -9.87 -7.56
CA LEU A 302 16.25 -10.77 -6.48
C LEU A 302 15.41 -12.05 -6.36
N TRP A 303 14.10 -11.93 -6.56
CA TRP A 303 13.15 -13.05 -6.45
C TRP A 303 13.07 -13.92 -7.70
N ASP A 304 13.47 -13.37 -8.85
CA ASP A 304 13.38 -14.01 -10.16
C ASP A 304 14.61 -14.89 -10.41
N ASP A 305 15.78 -14.47 -9.92
CA ASP A 305 17.02 -15.24 -9.96
C ASP A 305 16.97 -16.41 -8.93
N ALA A 306 16.94 -17.65 -9.45
CA ALA A 306 16.90 -18.84 -8.63
C ALA A 306 18.11 -18.99 -7.69
N TYR A 307 19.31 -18.59 -8.13
CA TYR A 307 20.52 -18.67 -7.30
C TYR A 307 20.45 -17.71 -6.11
N LEU A 308 20.02 -16.47 -6.36
CA LEU A 308 19.84 -15.49 -5.29
C LEU A 308 18.70 -15.90 -4.35
N ARG A 309 17.54 -16.28 -4.89
CA ARG A 309 16.39 -16.71 -4.09
C ARG A 309 16.73 -17.92 -3.20
N ASP A 310 17.33 -18.96 -3.76
CA ASP A 310 17.66 -20.18 -3.01
C ASP A 310 18.72 -19.92 -1.94
N GLY A 311 19.73 -19.09 -2.25
CA GLY A 311 20.72 -18.66 -1.28
C GLY A 311 20.11 -17.85 -0.12
N LEU A 312 19.15 -16.96 -0.43
CA LEU A 312 18.42 -16.19 0.59
C LEU A 312 17.58 -17.10 1.50
N LEU A 313 16.88 -18.09 0.93
CA LEU A 313 16.09 -19.06 1.70
C LEU A 313 16.96 -19.91 2.63
N ARG A 314 18.16 -20.31 2.18
CA ARG A 314 19.14 -21.04 3.01
C ARG A 314 19.69 -20.19 4.15
N LEU A 315 19.78 -18.87 3.98
CA LEU A 315 20.18 -17.93 5.02
C LEU A 315 19.03 -17.65 6.02
N LEU A 316 17.86 -17.25 5.52
CA LEU A 316 16.75 -16.76 6.35
C LEU A 316 15.94 -17.89 7.01
N GLY A 317 15.86 -19.07 6.39
CA GLY A 317 15.09 -20.20 6.90
C GLY A 317 15.52 -20.64 8.31
N PRO A 318 16.79 -20.98 8.54
CA PRO A 318 17.25 -21.41 9.86
C PRO A 318 17.19 -20.28 10.91
N VAL A 319 17.39 -19.02 10.50
CA VAL A 319 17.21 -17.85 11.37
C VAL A 319 15.76 -17.72 11.83
N ALA A 320 14.79 -17.82 10.91
CA ALA A 320 13.37 -17.78 11.24
C ALA A 320 12.95 -18.92 12.18
N ILE A 321 13.46 -20.13 11.94
CA ILE A 321 13.25 -21.29 12.82
C ILE A 321 13.83 -21.02 14.21
N ALA A 322 15.06 -20.50 14.30
CA ALA A 322 15.69 -20.18 15.58
C ALA A 322 14.91 -19.11 16.35
N VAL A 323 14.46 -18.04 15.69
CA VAL A 323 13.62 -16.99 16.29
C VAL A 323 12.30 -17.58 16.81
N ALA A 324 11.63 -18.43 16.03
CA ALA A 324 10.40 -19.09 16.45
C ALA A 324 10.62 -19.99 17.69
N LEU A 325 11.71 -20.76 17.69
CA LEU A 325 12.09 -21.63 18.81
C LEU A 325 12.47 -20.82 20.07
N PHE A 326 13.17 -19.70 19.92
CA PHE A 326 13.49 -18.80 21.04
C PHE A 326 12.24 -18.10 21.59
N ALA A 327 11.32 -17.67 20.73
CA ALA A 327 10.02 -17.16 21.14
C ALA A 327 9.22 -18.23 21.90
N LEU A 328 9.23 -19.47 21.41
CA LEU A 328 8.60 -20.61 22.08
C LEU A 328 9.24 -20.89 23.45
N ALA A 329 10.57 -20.83 23.56
CA ALA A 329 11.30 -20.96 24.82
C ALA A 329 10.93 -19.85 25.81
N PHE A 330 10.74 -18.62 25.32
CA PHE A 330 10.33 -17.50 26.15
C PHE A 330 8.90 -17.71 26.70
N LEU A 331 7.98 -18.17 25.84
CA LEU A 331 6.57 -18.35 26.15
C LEU A 331 6.28 -19.61 26.99
N LEU A 332 7.01 -20.70 26.75
CA LEU A 332 6.75 -22.01 27.36
C LEU A 332 7.94 -22.45 28.23
N ARG A 333 7.87 -22.15 29.53
CA ARG A 333 8.92 -22.50 30.50
C ARG A 333 9.29 -23.99 30.51
N LYS A 334 8.33 -24.88 30.21
CA LYS A 334 8.56 -26.34 30.13
C LYS A 334 9.44 -26.77 28.96
N LEU A 335 9.50 -25.96 27.90
CA LEU A 335 10.22 -26.25 26.65
C LEU A 335 11.46 -25.37 26.48
N ARG A 336 11.87 -24.61 27.51
CA ARG A 336 12.97 -23.63 27.42
C ARG A 336 14.26 -24.21 26.88
N TRP A 337 14.82 -25.19 27.59
CA TRP A 337 16.10 -25.79 27.23
C TRP A 337 16.07 -26.55 25.89
N PRO A 338 15.08 -27.41 25.59
CA PRO A 338 15.05 -28.09 24.29
C PRO A 338 14.85 -27.10 23.13
N ALA A 339 14.02 -26.06 23.29
CA ALA A 339 13.82 -25.07 22.24
C ALA A 339 15.05 -24.16 22.03
N LEU A 340 15.76 -23.79 23.10
CA LEU A 340 17.04 -23.06 22.99
C LEU A 340 18.10 -23.91 22.28
N ALA A 341 18.23 -25.19 22.64
CA ALA A 341 19.18 -26.10 22.00
C ALA A 341 18.85 -26.31 20.52
N ALA A 342 17.58 -26.55 20.18
CA ALA A 342 17.14 -26.70 18.79
C ALA A 342 17.33 -25.40 17.98
N GLY A 343 17.10 -24.23 18.59
CA GLY A 343 17.35 -22.94 17.96
C GLY A 343 18.85 -22.69 17.71
N ALA A 344 19.72 -23.08 18.64
CA ALA A 344 21.17 -23.01 18.46
C ALA A 344 21.65 -23.95 17.34
N VAL A 345 21.10 -25.16 17.25
CA VAL A 345 21.36 -26.09 16.13
C VAL A 345 20.89 -25.50 14.81
N ALA A 346 19.70 -24.90 14.76
CA ALA A 346 19.22 -24.23 13.55
C ALA A 346 20.18 -23.09 13.13
N LEU A 347 20.68 -22.29 14.07
CA LEU A 347 21.67 -21.24 13.78
C LEU A 347 23.02 -21.81 13.28
N PHE A 348 23.43 -22.98 13.75
CA PHE A 348 24.66 -23.64 13.28
C PHE A 348 24.60 -24.01 11.78
N TYR A 349 23.41 -24.32 11.27
CA TYR A 349 23.19 -24.61 9.84
C TYR A 349 23.00 -23.36 8.98
N VAL A 350 23.06 -22.15 9.54
CA VAL A 350 23.03 -20.90 8.76
C VAL A 350 24.32 -20.82 7.95
N GLN A 351 24.23 -21.11 6.66
CA GLN A 351 25.26 -20.71 5.71
C GLN A 351 25.13 -19.21 5.54
N VAL A 352 26.17 -18.44 5.87
CA VAL A 352 26.21 -17.00 5.65
C VAL A 352 26.79 -16.78 4.25
N PRO A 353 25.98 -16.67 3.18
CA PRO A 353 26.51 -16.29 1.87
C PRO A 353 27.12 -14.89 1.96
N PRO A 354 28.06 -14.55 1.05
CA PRO A 354 28.49 -13.17 0.91
C PRO A 354 27.24 -12.31 0.68
N TRP A 355 27.05 -11.24 1.45
CA TRP A 355 25.84 -10.41 1.38
C TRP A 355 25.81 -9.50 0.14
N ARG A 356 26.98 -9.26 -0.48
CA ARG A 356 27.18 -8.38 -1.64
C ARG A 356 26.33 -8.70 -2.89
N PRO A 357 26.04 -9.96 -3.27
CA PRO A 357 25.18 -10.28 -4.40
C PRO A 357 23.70 -9.93 -4.16
N TYR A 358 23.29 -9.71 -2.91
CA TYR A 358 21.89 -9.48 -2.55
C TYR A 358 21.50 -8.01 -2.53
N VAL A 359 22.48 -7.12 -2.38
CA VAL A 359 22.24 -5.69 -2.20
C VAL A 359 23.20 -4.84 -3.02
N VAL A 360 22.70 -3.69 -3.46
CA VAL A 360 23.47 -2.65 -4.16
C VAL A 360 23.29 -1.33 -3.45
N ALA A 361 24.20 -0.38 -3.71
CA ALA A 361 24.06 0.98 -3.25
C ALA A 361 22.71 1.57 -3.71
N ALA A 362 22.05 2.29 -2.82
CA ALA A 362 20.77 2.91 -3.07
C ALA A 362 20.86 4.42 -2.84
N VAL A 363 19.96 5.13 -3.51
CA VAL A 363 19.68 6.54 -3.28
C VAL A 363 18.22 6.67 -2.83
N PRO A 364 17.82 7.78 -2.19
CA PRO A 364 16.45 7.95 -1.70
C PRO A 364 15.38 7.66 -2.75
N THR A 365 15.63 8.04 -4.00
CA THR A 365 14.67 7.86 -5.09
C THR A 365 14.75 6.48 -5.76
N SER A 366 15.63 5.54 -5.36
CA SER A 366 15.89 4.28 -6.09
C SER A 366 14.63 3.46 -6.46
N PHE A 367 13.57 3.54 -5.65
CA PHE A 367 12.31 2.81 -5.88
C PHE A 367 11.18 3.65 -6.46
N GLN A 368 11.43 4.92 -6.75
CA GLN A 368 10.45 5.79 -7.39
C GLN A 368 10.24 5.36 -8.84
N LEU A 369 8.98 5.45 -9.27
CA LEU A 369 8.54 5.08 -10.61
C LEU A 369 8.11 6.34 -11.38
N SER A 370 8.33 6.33 -12.70
CA SER A 370 7.95 7.46 -13.54
C SER A 370 6.43 7.68 -13.50
N PRO A 371 5.94 8.87 -13.10
CA PRO A 371 4.51 9.17 -13.02
C PRO A 371 3.89 9.48 -14.39
N THR A 372 4.72 9.64 -15.43
CA THR A 372 4.32 10.06 -16.79
C THR A 372 3.63 8.97 -17.62
N GLY A 373 3.66 7.72 -17.14
CA GLY A 373 3.17 6.54 -17.85
C GLY A 373 3.97 6.21 -19.12
N HIS A 374 5.19 6.75 -19.29
CA HIS A 374 5.94 6.67 -20.54
C HIS A 374 5.14 7.22 -21.74
N SER A 375 4.32 8.26 -21.50
CA SER A 375 3.44 8.83 -22.53
C SER A 375 4.22 9.47 -23.68
N ALA A 376 3.68 9.40 -24.88
CA ALA A 376 4.27 10.01 -26.06
C ALA A 376 4.50 11.53 -25.89
N ARG A 377 3.61 12.22 -25.17
CA ARG A 377 3.79 13.64 -24.80
C ARG A 377 5.01 13.84 -23.89
N ALA A 378 5.14 13.05 -22.82
CA ALA A 378 6.29 13.15 -21.93
C ALA A 378 7.61 12.83 -22.67
N ILE A 379 7.60 11.83 -23.56
CA ILE A 379 8.73 11.51 -24.43
C ILE A 379 9.10 12.69 -25.34
N ALA A 380 8.11 13.37 -25.94
CA ALA A 380 8.35 14.54 -26.78
C ALA A 380 8.94 15.72 -25.99
N THR A 381 8.41 16.00 -24.79
CA THR A 381 8.98 16.98 -23.86
C THR A 381 10.42 16.61 -23.49
N GLY A 382 10.64 15.36 -23.10
CA GLY A 382 11.96 14.83 -22.76
C GLY A 382 12.95 14.94 -23.90
N ARG A 383 12.54 14.66 -25.14
CA ARG A 383 13.37 14.87 -26.33
C ARG A 383 13.80 16.33 -26.44
N ALA A 384 12.87 17.27 -26.35
CA ALA A 384 13.17 18.70 -26.49
C ALA A 384 14.16 19.19 -25.42
N LEU A 385 13.92 18.81 -24.16
CA LEU A 385 14.82 19.10 -23.04
C LEU A 385 16.20 18.46 -23.25
N PHE A 386 16.23 17.20 -23.68
CA PHE A 386 17.49 16.47 -23.89
C PHE A 386 18.34 17.12 -24.98
N GLN A 387 17.73 17.56 -26.08
CA GLN A 387 18.45 18.27 -27.15
C GLN A 387 19.01 19.61 -26.67
N ARG A 388 18.29 20.31 -25.80
CA ARG A 388 18.70 21.61 -25.23
C ARG A 388 19.83 21.46 -24.22
N ASP A 389 19.69 20.53 -23.28
CA ASP A 389 20.49 20.52 -22.05
C ASP A 389 21.50 19.35 -21.96
N CYS A 390 21.27 18.23 -22.67
CA CYS A 390 22.06 17.00 -22.52
C CYS A 390 22.89 16.64 -23.75
N ALA A 391 22.41 16.97 -24.95
CA ALA A 391 22.95 16.45 -26.22
C ALA A 391 24.35 16.98 -26.56
N SER A 392 24.78 18.11 -26.00
CA SER A 392 26.13 18.65 -26.19
C SER A 392 27.21 17.66 -25.72
N CYS A 393 26.96 16.97 -24.59
CA CYS A 393 27.82 15.92 -24.04
C CYS A 393 27.37 14.51 -24.48
N HIS A 394 26.09 14.19 -24.38
CA HIS A 394 25.60 12.82 -24.61
C HIS A 394 25.26 12.49 -26.08
N GLY A 395 25.33 13.47 -26.99
CA GLY A 395 24.92 13.33 -28.40
C GLY A 395 23.41 13.32 -28.54
N SER A 396 22.88 13.75 -29.70
CA SER A 396 21.43 13.83 -29.93
C SER A 396 20.73 12.47 -29.90
N ASP A 397 21.49 11.39 -30.09
CA ASP A 397 21.05 10.00 -30.10
C ASP A 397 21.21 9.29 -28.74
N ALA A 398 21.69 10.02 -27.72
CA ALA A 398 21.99 9.55 -26.37
C ALA A 398 23.12 8.51 -26.25
N ARG A 399 24.02 8.43 -27.24
CA ARG A 399 25.10 7.42 -27.27
C ARG A 399 26.42 7.87 -26.64
N GLY A 400 26.45 9.02 -25.98
CA GLY A 400 27.67 9.58 -25.37
C GLY A 400 28.60 10.27 -26.38
N ARG A 401 28.16 10.50 -27.62
CA ARG A 401 29.00 11.04 -28.71
C ARG A 401 28.67 12.49 -29.05
N GLY A 402 28.46 13.31 -28.02
CA GLY A 402 28.21 14.74 -28.19
C GLY A 402 29.45 15.49 -28.67
N PRO A 403 29.29 16.68 -29.29
CA PRO A 403 30.40 17.47 -29.80
C PRO A 403 31.46 17.82 -28.74
N VAL A 404 31.08 17.97 -27.48
CA VAL A 404 32.03 18.27 -26.39
C VAL A 404 32.52 17.03 -25.64
N ALA A 405 32.00 15.83 -25.97
CA ALA A 405 32.35 14.58 -25.28
C ALA A 405 33.83 14.25 -25.43
N VAL A 406 34.42 14.55 -26.59
CA VAL A 406 35.83 14.29 -26.92
C VAL A 406 36.79 15.12 -26.05
N ALA A 407 36.32 16.24 -25.50
CA ALA A 407 37.10 17.12 -24.65
C ALA A 407 37.01 16.77 -23.14
N GLN A 408 36.20 15.76 -22.77
CA GLN A 408 36.01 15.37 -21.37
C GLN A 408 37.07 14.36 -20.92
N ALA A 409 37.55 14.48 -19.68
CA ALA A 409 38.51 13.54 -19.10
C ALA A 409 37.89 12.13 -18.90
N VAL A 410 36.59 12.07 -18.62
CA VAL A 410 35.80 10.84 -18.60
C VAL A 410 34.71 10.97 -19.65
N TRP A 411 34.71 10.07 -20.63
CA TRP A 411 33.74 10.10 -21.72
C TRP A 411 32.31 9.89 -21.15
N PRO A 412 31.33 10.76 -21.47
CA PRO A 412 29.93 10.49 -21.20
C PRO A 412 29.51 9.06 -21.60
N PRO A 413 28.86 8.30 -20.71
CA PRO A 413 28.41 6.95 -21.03
C PRO A 413 27.32 6.98 -22.10
N ASP A 414 27.20 5.86 -22.80
CA ASP A 414 26.08 5.58 -23.69
C ASP A 414 24.82 5.32 -22.85
N LEU A 415 23.94 6.32 -22.77
CA LEU A 415 22.73 6.27 -21.96
C LEU A 415 21.69 5.31 -22.53
N SER A 416 21.78 5.01 -23.82
CA SER A 416 20.90 4.05 -24.50
C SER A 416 21.35 2.60 -24.29
N ALA A 417 22.48 2.35 -23.63
CA ALA A 417 22.98 0.99 -23.41
C ALA A 417 22.08 0.23 -22.41
N PRO A 418 21.84 -1.08 -22.61
CA PRO A 418 20.97 -1.86 -21.72
C PRO A 418 21.32 -1.73 -20.23
N LEU A 419 22.61 -1.72 -19.89
CA LEU A 419 23.07 -1.58 -18.51
C LEU A 419 22.71 -0.24 -17.85
N ILE A 420 22.64 0.85 -18.63
CA ILE A 420 22.31 2.19 -18.12
C ILE A 420 20.80 2.42 -18.19
N ALA A 421 20.18 2.12 -19.33
CA ALA A 421 18.75 2.27 -19.53
C ALA A 421 17.90 1.33 -18.66
N GLY A 422 18.45 0.17 -18.32
CA GLY A 422 17.86 -0.82 -17.41
C GLY A 422 17.98 -0.46 -15.93
N ARG A 423 18.74 0.58 -15.56
CA ARG A 423 18.78 1.06 -14.17
C ARG A 423 17.38 1.48 -13.70
N PRO A 424 17.08 1.34 -12.40
CA PRO A 424 15.84 1.86 -11.84
C PRO A 424 15.68 3.34 -12.19
N GLY A 425 14.49 3.73 -12.63
CA GLY A 425 14.23 5.10 -13.11
C GLY A 425 14.56 6.14 -12.05
N GLY A 426 14.27 5.82 -10.79
CA GLY A 426 14.61 6.66 -9.65
C GLY A 426 16.09 6.91 -9.44
N GLU A 427 16.99 6.00 -9.84
CA GLU A 427 18.44 6.22 -9.77
C GLU A 427 18.93 7.13 -10.90
N LEU A 428 18.33 7.00 -12.08
CA LEU A 428 18.56 7.93 -13.19
C LEU A 428 18.07 9.34 -12.80
N PHE A 429 16.90 9.42 -12.16
CA PHE A 429 16.35 10.66 -11.62
C PHE A 429 17.32 11.31 -10.64
N TRP A 430 17.83 10.55 -9.67
CA TRP A 430 18.81 11.05 -8.70
C TRP A 430 20.06 11.61 -9.38
N SER A 431 20.60 10.86 -10.35
CA SER A 431 21.83 11.21 -11.07
C SER A 431 21.65 12.47 -11.92
N ILE A 432 20.48 12.66 -12.54
CA ILE A 432 20.17 13.88 -13.30
C ILE A 432 20.00 15.06 -12.34
N ARG A 433 19.26 14.87 -11.23
CA ARG A 433 18.94 15.94 -10.29
C ARG A 433 20.16 16.44 -9.50
N HIS A 434 21.05 15.54 -9.10
CA HIS A 434 22.17 15.84 -8.22
C HIS A 434 23.54 15.80 -8.93
N GLY A 435 23.58 15.35 -10.18
CA GLY A 435 24.82 15.10 -10.90
C GLY A 435 25.43 13.74 -10.53
N ALA A 436 26.44 13.34 -11.31
CA ALA A 436 27.23 12.14 -11.09
C ALA A 436 28.64 12.40 -11.61
N GLU A 437 29.66 12.49 -10.75
CA GLU A 437 30.99 12.94 -11.15
C GLU A 437 31.52 12.23 -12.43
N PRO A 438 31.94 12.96 -13.48
CA PRO A 438 32.08 14.43 -13.59
C PRO A 438 30.83 15.17 -14.13
N MET A 439 29.71 14.49 -14.39
CA MET A 439 28.46 15.08 -14.86
C MET A 439 27.86 16.04 -13.81
N PRO A 440 27.60 17.31 -14.17
CA PRO A 440 26.97 18.27 -13.27
C PRO A 440 25.49 17.95 -13.02
N ALA A 441 24.94 18.52 -11.95
CA ALA A 441 23.51 18.48 -11.67
C ALA A 441 22.72 19.28 -12.73
N ALA A 442 21.54 18.79 -13.11
CA ALA A 442 20.61 19.53 -13.94
C ALA A 442 19.91 20.61 -13.09
N THR A 443 20.34 21.86 -13.23
CA THR A 443 19.73 23.00 -12.54
C THR A 443 18.57 23.56 -13.33
N GLY A 444 17.47 23.91 -12.65
CA GLY A 444 16.32 24.58 -13.28
C GLY A 444 15.32 23.66 -13.97
N LEU A 445 15.42 22.34 -13.78
CA LEU A 445 14.40 21.37 -14.20
C LEU A 445 13.50 20.97 -13.03
N GLU A 446 12.20 20.86 -13.31
CA GLU A 446 11.21 20.29 -12.40
C GLU A 446 11.24 18.75 -12.44
N ASP A 447 10.66 18.10 -11.43
CA ASP A 447 10.69 16.63 -11.33
C ASP A 447 9.99 15.95 -12.52
N ALA A 448 8.88 16.52 -12.99
CA ALA A 448 8.17 16.02 -14.17
C ALA A 448 9.03 16.09 -15.45
N GLU A 449 9.87 17.11 -15.57
CA GLU A 449 10.80 17.29 -16.69
C GLU A 449 11.96 16.28 -16.65
N ILE A 450 12.47 15.97 -15.46
CA ILE A 450 13.49 14.92 -15.29
C ILE A 450 12.90 13.54 -15.63
N TRP A 451 11.67 13.24 -15.22
CA TRP A 451 11.00 11.99 -15.62
C TRP A 451 10.76 11.90 -17.13
N ALA A 452 10.39 13.02 -17.77
CA ALA A 452 10.29 13.11 -19.22
C ALA A 452 11.64 12.84 -19.94
N LEU A 453 12.76 13.38 -19.42
CA LEU A 453 14.11 13.06 -19.92
C LEU A 453 14.41 11.55 -19.83
N ILE A 454 14.08 10.91 -18.72
CA ILE A 454 14.28 9.48 -18.50
C ILE A 454 13.44 8.65 -19.49
N ASP A 455 12.20 9.06 -19.77
CA ASP A 455 11.38 8.41 -20.79
C ASP A 455 11.99 8.51 -22.18
N PHE A 456 12.55 9.66 -22.55
CA PHE A 456 13.28 9.79 -23.81
C PHE A 456 14.52 8.89 -23.86
N ILE A 457 15.31 8.81 -22.78
CA ILE A 457 16.48 7.90 -22.70
C ILE A 457 16.04 6.44 -22.90
N ARG A 458 14.94 6.02 -22.27
CA ARG A 458 14.38 4.67 -22.42
C ARG A 458 13.87 4.40 -23.83
N LEU A 459 13.26 5.40 -24.48
CA LEU A 459 12.88 5.31 -25.89
C LEU A 459 14.12 5.07 -26.76
N ARG A 460 15.20 5.83 -26.55
CA ARG A 460 16.46 5.69 -27.31
C ARG A 460 17.11 4.33 -27.09
N ALA A 461 17.04 3.78 -25.88
CA ALA A 461 17.47 2.40 -25.60
C ALA A 461 16.65 1.36 -26.38
N GLY A 462 15.31 1.51 -26.39
CA GLY A 462 14.43 0.67 -27.20
C GLY A 462 14.72 0.79 -28.71
N ALA A 463 15.15 1.97 -29.18
CA ALA A 463 15.43 2.19 -30.60
C ALA A 463 16.60 1.36 -31.12
N ARG A 464 17.50 0.91 -30.25
CA ARG A 464 18.63 0.03 -30.61
C ARG A 464 18.17 -1.34 -31.09
N ILE A 465 17.02 -1.82 -30.59
CA ILE A 465 16.41 -3.08 -31.05
C ILE A 465 16.09 -3.01 -32.55
N TYR A 466 15.77 -1.82 -33.06
CA TYR A 466 15.44 -1.59 -34.47
C TYR A 466 16.65 -1.15 -35.32
N ALA A 467 17.85 -1.05 -34.73
CA ALA A 467 19.07 -0.67 -35.45
C ALA A 467 19.69 -1.88 -36.18
N PRO A 468 19.90 -1.84 -37.51
CA PRO A 468 20.36 -3.00 -38.29
C PRO A 468 21.76 -3.53 -37.96
N SER A 469 22.62 -2.70 -37.34
CA SER A 469 24.05 -2.97 -37.14
C SER A 469 24.43 -3.42 -35.72
N GLU A 470 23.48 -3.42 -34.78
CA GLU A 470 23.71 -3.84 -33.39
C GLU A 470 23.00 -5.19 -33.15
N MET A 471 23.74 -6.16 -32.59
CA MET A 471 23.37 -7.58 -32.50
C MET A 471 21.91 -7.83 -32.08
N ARG A 472 21.23 -8.70 -32.84
CA ARG A 472 19.88 -9.24 -32.62
C ARG A 472 19.80 -9.97 -31.28
N PHE A 473 19.51 -9.27 -30.19
CA PHE A 473 18.88 -9.90 -29.03
C PHE A 473 17.38 -9.68 -29.12
N ALA A 474 16.64 -10.76 -28.89
CA ALA A 474 15.18 -10.80 -28.86
C ALA A 474 14.65 -9.93 -27.70
N GLY A 475 14.64 -8.61 -27.89
CA GLY A 475 14.05 -7.65 -26.98
C GLY A 475 12.79 -7.05 -27.61
N ALA A 476 11.83 -6.65 -26.78
CA ALA A 476 10.74 -5.79 -27.19
C ALA A 476 10.97 -4.38 -26.65
N ALA A 477 10.66 -3.35 -27.44
CA ALA A 477 10.70 -1.97 -26.96
C ALA A 477 9.39 -1.66 -26.23
N ARG A 478 9.46 -0.89 -25.14
CA ARG A 478 8.24 -0.40 -24.48
C ARG A 478 7.51 0.53 -25.43
N MET A 479 6.20 0.33 -25.60
CA MET A 479 5.39 1.18 -26.47
C MET A 479 5.27 2.59 -25.86
N PRO A 480 5.49 3.68 -26.64
CA PRO A 480 5.11 5.02 -26.22
C PRO A 480 3.63 5.08 -25.83
N GLY A 481 3.34 5.53 -24.61
CA GLY A 481 1.99 5.54 -24.07
C GLY A 481 1.07 6.48 -24.83
N PHE A 482 -0.14 6.03 -25.11
CA PHE A 482 -1.21 6.81 -25.73
C PHE A 482 -2.56 6.43 -25.13
N VAL A 483 -3.54 7.30 -25.30
CA VAL A 483 -4.94 7.05 -24.93
C VAL A 483 -5.79 7.17 -26.17
N ALA A 484 -6.65 6.18 -26.40
CA ALA A 484 -7.67 6.21 -27.41
C ALA A 484 -9.04 5.99 -26.78
N ARG A 485 -9.99 6.85 -27.16
CA ARG A 485 -11.36 6.81 -26.64
C ARG A 485 -12.30 6.30 -27.74
N CYS A 486 -12.92 5.17 -27.48
CA CYS A 486 -13.89 4.56 -28.39
C CYS A 486 -15.27 5.23 -28.24
N ARG A 487 -16.16 5.00 -29.22
CA ARG A 487 -17.51 5.58 -29.22
C ARG A 487 -18.42 5.07 -28.10
N ASP A 488 -18.11 3.90 -27.55
CA ASP A 488 -18.76 3.26 -26.41
C ASP A 488 -18.13 3.66 -25.06
N ASP A 489 -17.37 4.76 -25.03
CA ASP A 489 -16.57 5.23 -23.89
C ASP A 489 -15.50 4.24 -23.41
N ALA A 490 -15.23 3.16 -24.15
CA ALA A 490 -14.13 2.26 -23.85
C ALA A 490 -12.77 2.97 -24.07
N ILE A 491 -11.85 2.78 -23.13
CA ILE A 491 -10.50 3.36 -23.20
C ILE A 491 -9.51 2.27 -23.60
N LEU A 492 -8.77 2.52 -24.69
CA LEU A 492 -7.67 1.68 -25.14
C LEU A 492 -6.35 2.40 -24.90
N ALA A 493 -5.43 1.72 -24.21
CA ALA A 493 -4.05 2.16 -24.00
C ALA A 493 -3.12 0.93 -23.93
N PRO A 494 -1.82 1.08 -24.27
CA PRO A 494 -0.85 0.01 -24.11
C PRO A 494 -0.79 -0.50 -22.67
N GLY A 495 -0.74 -1.82 -22.49
CA GLY A 495 -0.64 -2.45 -21.16
C GLY A 495 -1.97 -2.70 -20.45
N ASN A 496 -3.11 -2.38 -21.07
CA ASN A 496 -4.45 -2.63 -20.51
C ASN A 496 -4.91 -4.10 -20.66
N GLY A 497 -3.98 -5.06 -20.79
CA GLY A 497 -4.29 -6.49 -20.93
C GLY A 497 -4.85 -6.91 -22.29
N ARG A 498 -4.84 -6.03 -23.29
CA ARG A 498 -5.37 -6.30 -24.64
C ARG A 498 -4.25 -6.19 -25.67
N VAL A 499 -4.21 -7.12 -26.62
CA VAL A 499 -3.38 -7.01 -27.82
C VAL A 499 -3.97 -5.91 -28.72
N LEU A 500 -3.14 -4.99 -29.19
CA LEU A 500 -3.58 -3.82 -29.96
C LEU A 500 -2.90 -3.77 -31.34
N ARG A 501 -3.64 -3.26 -32.32
CA ARG A 501 -3.15 -2.88 -33.64
C ARG A 501 -3.32 -1.37 -33.77
N LEU A 502 -2.26 -0.67 -34.11
CA LEU A 502 -2.27 0.79 -34.27
C LEU A 502 -1.87 1.15 -35.70
N TRP A 503 -2.67 1.98 -36.35
CA TRP A 503 -2.39 2.58 -37.65
C TRP A 503 -2.02 4.05 -37.47
N ILE A 504 -1.03 4.50 -38.22
CA ILE A 504 -0.54 5.88 -38.17
C ILE A 504 -0.45 6.38 -39.60
N GLU A 505 -1.18 7.45 -39.87
CA GLU A 505 -1.25 8.07 -41.19
C GLU A 505 -0.68 9.49 -41.10
N PRO A 506 0.46 9.77 -41.74
CA PRO A 506 0.95 11.13 -41.84
C PRO A 506 0.05 11.94 -42.77
N GLY A 507 -0.47 13.07 -42.30
CA GLY A 507 -1.33 13.98 -43.05
C GLY A 507 -0.75 15.40 -43.18
N PRO A 508 -1.29 16.22 -44.10
CA PRO A 508 -0.82 17.60 -44.33
C PRO A 508 -1.08 18.55 -43.15
N LEU A 509 -2.01 18.20 -42.25
CA LEU A 509 -2.37 18.96 -41.04
C LEU A 509 -1.80 18.34 -39.74
N GLY A 510 -0.93 17.33 -39.85
CA GLY A 510 -0.45 16.52 -38.73
C GLY A 510 -0.74 15.03 -38.93
N ALA A 511 -0.19 14.19 -38.06
CA ALA A 511 -0.43 12.75 -38.09
C ALA A 511 -1.81 12.41 -37.49
N THR A 512 -2.50 11.43 -38.05
CA THR A 512 -3.66 10.79 -37.42
C THR A 512 -3.27 9.39 -36.97
N ALA A 513 -3.91 8.91 -35.90
CA ALA A 513 -3.69 7.55 -35.45
C ALA A 513 -5.00 6.91 -34.97
N GLN A 514 -5.16 5.64 -35.29
CA GLN A 514 -6.31 4.84 -34.88
C GLN A 514 -5.83 3.51 -34.31
N VAL A 515 -6.47 3.04 -33.25
CA VAL A 515 -6.15 1.77 -32.60
C VAL A 515 -7.34 0.83 -32.61
N GLN A 516 -7.08 -0.46 -32.67
CA GLN A 516 -8.06 -1.53 -32.56
C GLN A 516 -7.56 -2.57 -31.56
N ALA A 517 -8.42 -2.97 -30.63
CA ALA A 517 -8.17 -4.14 -29.80
C ALA A 517 -8.39 -5.43 -30.61
N ASP A 518 -7.59 -6.45 -30.35
CA ASP A 518 -7.75 -7.73 -31.03
C ASP A 518 -9.15 -8.32 -30.79
N GLY A 519 -9.78 -8.81 -31.86
CA GLY A 519 -11.18 -9.26 -31.86
C GLY A 519 -12.25 -8.16 -31.87
N ALA A 520 -11.90 -6.88 -31.69
CA ALA A 520 -12.86 -5.77 -31.80
C ALA A 520 -13.06 -5.35 -33.26
N VAL A 521 -14.29 -5.00 -33.64
CA VAL A 521 -14.60 -4.57 -35.02
C VAL A 521 -14.27 -3.09 -35.24
N ALA A 522 -14.46 -2.24 -34.22
CA ALA A 522 -14.28 -0.79 -34.34
C ALA A 522 -12.82 -0.37 -34.11
N ARG A 523 -12.39 0.63 -34.90
CA ARG A 523 -11.17 1.40 -34.64
C ARG A 523 -11.52 2.64 -33.83
N CYS A 524 -10.66 2.99 -32.89
CA CYS A 524 -10.83 4.13 -31.98
C CYS A 524 -9.75 5.18 -32.25
N PRO A 525 -10.11 6.48 -32.34
CA PRO A 525 -9.13 7.54 -32.54
C PRO A 525 -8.24 7.71 -31.31
N VAL A 526 -6.96 7.95 -31.55
CA VAL A 526 -5.99 8.33 -30.50
C VAL A 526 -6.13 9.83 -30.20
N GLU A 527 -6.15 10.21 -28.92
CA GLU A 527 -6.36 11.61 -28.50
C GLU A 527 -5.21 12.54 -28.93
N ASP A 528 -3.96 12.07 -28.86
CA ASP A 528 -2.74 12.86 -29.17
C ASP A 528 -1.82 12.12 -30.18
N PRO A 529 -2.19 12.08 -31.47
CA PRO A 529 -1.50 11.25 -32.46
C PRO A 529 -0.11 11.78 -32.88
N GLU A 530 0.13 13.09 -32.77
CA GLU A 530 1.38 13.71 -33.27
C GLU A 530 2.61 13.39 -32.41
N PRO A 531 2.60 13.57 -31.06
CA PRO A 531 3.69 13.12 -30.21
C PRO A 531 3.96 11.61 -30.35
N LEU A 532 2.89 10.82 -30.54
CA LEU A 532 2.98 9.38 -30.73
C LEU A 532 3.69 9.02 -32.04
N ALA A 533 3.29 9.64 -33.15
CA ALA A 533 3.94 9.47 -34.45
C ALA A 533 5.43 9.85 -34.37
N ALA A 534 5.77 10.98 -33.75
CA ALA A 534 7.15 11.40 -33.58
C ALA A 534 7.97 10.40 -32.73
N ALA A 535 7.42 9.92 -31.61
CA ALA A 535 8.08 8.93 -30.76
C ALA A 535 8.31 7.60 -31.49
N LEU A 536 7.38 7.15 -32.32
CA LEU A 536 7.52 5.92 -33.10
C LEU A 536 8.48 6.04 -34.27
N ALA A 537 8.54 7.21 -34.92
CA ALA A 537 9.56 7.49 -35.93
C ALA A 537 10.96 7.39 -35.31
N GLU A 538 11.14 8.01 -34.14
CA GLU A 538 12.37 7.97 -33.37
C GLU A 538 12.73 6.55 -32.93
N LEU A 539 11.76 5.79 -32.42
CA LEU A 539 11.96 4.42 -31.94
C LEU A 539 12.34 3.45 -33.05
N THR A 540 11.75 3.59 -34.24
CA THR A 540 11.99 2.68 -35.37
C THR A 540 13.15 3.15 -36.27
N GLY A 541 13.85 4.22 -35.88
CA GLY A 541 15.00 4.76 -36.62
C GLY A 541 14.62 5.36 -37.98
N GLY A 542 13.37 5.77 -38.17
CA GLY A 542 12.84 6.31 -39.42
C GLY A 542 12.71 7.83 -39.41
N LYS A 543 12.68 8.45 -40.60
CA LYS A 543 12.29 9.88 -40.76
C LYS A 543 10.77 10.09 -40.62
N ALA A 544 10.01 9.01 -40.74
CA ALA A 544 8.56 8.97 -40.65
C ALA A 544 8.14 7.81 -39.74
N PRO A 545 6.97 7.88 -39.08
CA PRO A 545 6.45 6.78 -38.28
C PRO A 545 6.19 5.54 -39.16
N PRO A 546 6.21 4.34 -38.57
CA PRO A 546 5.68 3.14 -39.23
C PRO A 546 4.18 3.32 -39.53
N ALA A 547 3.71 2.80 -40.67
CA ALA A 547 2.30 2.83 -41.04
C ALA A 547 1.42 2.01 -40.08
N GLN A 548 1.96 0.91 -39.55
CA GLN A 548 1.25 0.07 -38.60
C GLN A 548 2.19 -0.53 -37.55
N VAL A 549 1.71 -0.68 -36.31
CA VAL A 549 2.41 -1.40 -35.26
C VAL A 549 1.50 -2.38 -34.51
N LEU A 550 2.10 -3.46 -34.00
CA LEU A 550 1.45 -4.47 -33.16
C LEU A 550 2.00 -4.42 -31.74
N ILE A 551 1.08 -4.40 -30.77
CA ILE A 551 1.37 -4.19 -29.36
C ILE A 551 0.76 -5.35 -28.58
N ASP A 552 1.50 -5.94 -27.65
CA ASP A 552 0.97 -7.01 -26.80
C ASP A 552 0.15 -6.51 -25.60
N ALA A 553 -0.46 -7.46 -24.88
CA ALA A 553 -1.30 -7.18 -23.73
C ALA A 553 -0.56 -6.45 -22.59
N ASN A 554 0.77 -6.60 -22.51
CA ASN A 554 1.64 -6.01 -21.50
C ASN A 554 2.19 -4.64 -21.94
N GLY A 555 1.82 -4.16 -23.14
CA GLY A 555 2.20 -2.84 -23.64
C GLY A 555 3.57 -2.78 -24.32
N TRP A 556 4.09 -3.92 -24.79
CA TRP A 556 5.34 -3.98 -25.54
C TRP A 556 5.10 -3.91 -27.04
N LEU A 557 5.93 -3.15 -27.73
CA LEU A 557 5.96 -3.09 -29.19
C LEU A 557 6.61 -4.36 -29.72
N ARG A 558 5.83 -5.17 -30.46
CA ARG A 558 6.27 -6.48 -30.96
C ARG A 558 6.66 -6.44 -32.43
N ARG A 559 5.93 -5.64 -33.22
CA ARG A 559 6.18 -5.51 -34.66
C ARG A 559 5.87 -4.10 -35.13
N ALA A 560 6.69 -3.59 -36.04
CA ALA A 560 6.46 -2.33 -36.73
C ALA A 560 6.60 -2.52 -38.24
N PHE A 561 5.58 -2.09 -38.98
CA PHE A 561 5.50 -2.16 -40.44
C PHE A 561 5.73 -0.77 -41.01
N LYS A 562 6.78 -0.60 -41.81
CA LYS A 562 7.15 0.72 -42.36
C LYS A 562 6.11 1.25 -43.34
N THR A 563 5.48 0.37 -44.10
CA THR A 563 4.45 0.70 -45.10
C THR A 563 3.24 -0.20 -44.95
N GLU A 564 2.07 0.24 -45.40
CA GLU A 564 0.87 -0.61 -45.42
C GLU A 564 1.07 -1.88 -46.25
N SER A 565 1.82 -1.79 -47.35
CA SER A 565 2.16 -2.95 -48.18
C SER A 565 2.98 -4.02 -47.45
N SER A 566 3.78 -3.62 -46.45
CA SER A 566 4.54 -4.56 -45.63
C SER A 566 3.69 -5.25 -44.55
N ALA A 567 2.48 -4.75 -44.30
CA ALA A 567 1.51 -5.24 -43.33
C ALA A 567 0.39 -6.05 -44.00
N SER A 568 0.74 -7.07 -44.79
CA SER A 568 -0.28 -7.91 -45.43
C SER A 568 -1.16 -8.60 -44.38
N PRO A 569 -2.47 -8.81 -44.67
CA PRO A 569 -3.40 -9.40 -43.70
C PRO A 569 -2.93 -10.74 -43.12
N ASP A 570 -2.31 -11.59 -43.94
CA ASP A 570 -1.81 -12.90 -43.52
C ASP A 570 -0.63 -12.77 -42.54
N ILE A 571 0.34 -11.90 -42.84
CA ILE A 571 1.49 -11.65 -41.97
C ILE A 571 1.02 -11.09 -40.63
N VAL A 572 0.12 -10.11 -40.67
CA VAL A 572 -0.44 -9.50 -39.45
C VAL A 572 -1.20 -10.54 -38.62
N ALA A 573 -1.98 -11.41 -39.25
CA ALA A 573 -2.71 -12.47 -38.56
C ALA A 573 -1.76 -13.49 -37.90
N THR A 574 -0.69 -13.90 -38.58
CA THR A 574 0.34 -14.80 -38.02
C THR A 574 1.03 -14.17 -36.82
N GLU A 575 1.49 -12.92 -36.94
CA GLU A 575 2.16 -12.19 -35.84
C GLU A 575 1.23 -12.01 -34.63
N LEU A 576 -0.05 -11.71 -34.84
CA LEU A 576 -1.02 -11.61 -33.74
C LEU A 576 -1.25 -12.92 -33.01
N THR A 577 -1.23 -14.06 -33.72
CA THR A 577 -1.29 -15.38 -33.08
C THR A 577 -0.05 -15.62 -32.22
N LEU A 578 1.15 -15.32 -32.74
CA LEU A 578 2.39 -15.43 -31.96
C LEU A 578 2.39 -14.53 -30.71
N ILE A 579 1.90 -13.30 -30.84
CA ILE A 579 1.81 -12.36 -29.70
C ILE A 579 0.86 -12.88 -28.61
N ARG A 580 -0.24 -13.55 -28.99
CA ARG A 580 -1.19 -14.14 -28.04
C ARG A 580 -0.62 -15.36 -27.32
N GLU A 581 0.08 -16.21 -28.04
CA GLU A 581 0.69 -17.43 -27.49
C GLU A 581 1.94 -17.12 -26.64
N GLN A 582 2.65 -16.04 -26.96
CA GLN A 582 3.89 -15.65 -26.30
C GLN A 582 3.89 -14.14 -25.98
N PRO A 583 3.08 -13.70 -25.00
CA PRO A 583 3.14 -12.33 -24.52
C PRO A 583 4.53 -12.04 -23.94
N PHE A 584 5.05 -10.83 -24.15
CA PHE A 584 6.38 -10.50 -23.68
C PHE A 584 6.31 -10.27 -22.16
N ASP A 585 7.00 -11.12 -21.39
CA ASP A 585 7.14 -10.93 -19.95
C ASP A 585 8.48 -10.25 -19.64
N ALA A 586 8.39 -8.97 -19.27
CA ALA A 586 9.54 -8.14 -18.96
C ALA A 586 10.13 -8.37 -17.57
N THR A 587 9.58 -9.29 -16.77
CA THR A 587 10.26 -9.77 -15.54
C THR A 587 11.68 -10.24 -15.85
N SER A 588 11.89 -10.79 -17.05
CA SER A 588 13.20 -11.22 -17.56
C SER A 588 14.13 -10.11 -18.07
N LEU A 589 13.63 -8.88 -18.33
CA LEU A 589 14.44 -7.75 -18.84
C LEU A 589 15.09 -6.91 -17.73
N HIS A 590 14.83 -7.23 -16.46
CA HIS A 590 15.49 -6.59 -15.32
C HIS A 590 16.86 -7.23 -14.95
N HIS A 591 17.40 -8.07 -15.84
CA HIS A 591 18.78 -8.56 -15.79
C HIS A 591 19.79 -7.56 -16.38
#